data_AF-A0A939XAE2-F1
#
_entry.id   AF-A0A939XAE2-F1
#
_cell.length_a   1.000
_cell.length_b   1.000
_cell.length_c   1.000
_cell.angle_alpha   90.00
_cell.angle_beta   90.00
_cell.angle_gamma   90.00
#
_symmetry.space_group_name_H-M   'P 1'
#
loop_
_entity.id
_entity.type
_entity.pdbx_description
1 polymer ?
#
loop_
_entity_poly.entity_id
_entity_poly.type
_entity_poly.pdbx_seq_one_letter_code
_entity_poly.pdbx_strand_id
1 'polypeptide(L)' 'RKRRVAIEKADYTDEQMERYINDMNTARANYYNHYTNQKWGNSSTYHLCVHSDLVDVDGAVETILAYLKSVK' A
#
# COMPACT_ATOMS: atom_id res chain seq x y z
N ARG A 1 4.26 -0.61 7.36
CA ARG A 1 4.83 -1.31 6.16
C ARG A 1 6.33 -1.62 6.32
N LYS A 2 7.19 -0.65 6.67
CA LYS A 2 8.64 -0.85 6.92
C LYS A 2 8.92 -2.02 7.89
N ARG A 3 8.22 -2.08 9.04
CA ARG A 3 8.40 -3.13 10.05
C ARG A 3 8.12 -4.57 9.59
N ARG A 4 7.21 -4.80 8.62
CA ARG A 4 6.90 -6.16 8.13
C ARG A 4 7.90 -6.65 7.10
N VAL A 5 8.29 -5.77 6.17
CA VAL A 5 9.33 -6.08 5.17
C VAL A 5 10.69 -6.29 5.85
N ALA A 6 10.97 -5.56 6.94
CA ALA A 6 12.17 -5.74 7.76
C ALA A 6 12.26 -7.13 8.41
N ILE A 7 11.13 -7.83 8.66
CA ILE A 7 11.15 -9.18 9.24
C ILE A 7 11.57 -10.23 8.20
N GLU A 8 11.09 -10.10 6.96
CA GLU A 8 11.44 -11.02 5.85
C GLU A 8 12.84 -10.77 5.26
N LYS A 9 13.41 -9.60 5.54
CA LYS A 9 14.70 -9.13 5.04
C LYS A 9 15.55 -8.58 6.19
N ALA A 10 15.68 -9.37 7.25
CA ALA A 10 16.34 -8.97 8.50
C ALA A 10 17.81 -8.56 8.30
N ASP A 11 18.47 -9.04 7.24
CA ASP A 11 19.89 -8.78 6.97
C ASP A 11 20.15 -7.44 6.25
N TYR A 12 19.11 -6.70 5.88
CA TYR A 12 19.26 -5.46 5.11
C TYR A 12 19.62 -4.29 6.02
N THR A 13 20.53 -3.43 5.54
CA THR A 13 20.71 -2.10 6.14
C THR A 13 19.46 -1.24 5.90
N ASP A 14 19.30 -0.16 6.69
CA ASP A 14 18.20 0.79 6.50
C ASP A 14 18.15 1.33 5.05
N GLU A 15 19.31 1.65 4.47
CA GLU A 15 19.42 2.12 3.09
C GLU A 15 19.00 1.07 2.06
N GLN A 16 19.45 -0.17 2.23
CA GLN A 16 19.04 -1.29 1.38
C GLN A 16 17.53 -1.54 1.49
N MET A 17 16.97 -1.37 2.69
CA MET A 17 15.56 -1.54 2.94
C MET A 17 14.71 -0.44 2.31
N GLU A 18 15.15 0.81 2.40
CA GLU A 18 14.49 1.91 1.71
C GLU A 18 14.55 1.75 0.19
N ARG A 19 15.71 1.38 -0.36
CA ARG A 19 15.86 1.09 -1.79
C ARG A 19 14.93 -0.03 -2.23
N TYR A 20 14.88 -1.14 -1.50
CA TYR A 20 14.00 -2.26 -1.79
C TYR A 20 12.51 -1.86 -1.81
N ILE A 21 12.08 -1.08 -0.82
CA ILE A 21 10.69 -0.59 -0.74
C ILE A 21 10.39 0.34 -1.94
N ASN A 22 11.33 1.22 -2.30
CA ASN A 22 11.18 2.13 -3.43
C ASN A 22 11.12 1.39 -4.76
N ASP A 23 12.02 0.43 -5.00
CA ASP A 23 12.02 -0.41 -6.20
C ASP A 23 10.70 -1.17 -6.34
N MET A 24 10.17 -1.69 -5.24
CA MET A 24 8.89 -2.38 -5.21
C MET A 24 7.68 -1.49 -5.41
N ASN A 25 7.72 -0.22 -5.00
CA ASN A 25 6.67 0.74 -5.30
C ASN A 25 6.74 1.18 -6.77
N THR A 26 7.94 1.42 -7.29
CA THR A 26 8.17 1.76 -8.71
C THR A 26 7.67 0.66 -9.64
N ALA A 27 7.98 -0.62 -9.34
CA ALA A 27 7.49 -1.74 -10.12
C ALA A 27 5.96 -1.82 -10.17
N ARG A 28 5.28 -1.62 -9.03
CA ARG A 28 3.82 -1.59 -8.94
C ARG A 28 3.22 -0.43 -9.74
N ALA A 29 3.82 0.76 -9.61
CA ALA A 29 3.38 1.95 -10.32
C ALA A 29 3.51 1.75 -11.84
N ASN A 30 4.65 1.24 -12.31
CA ASN A 30 4.87 0.97 -13.74
C ASN A 30 3.85 -0.01 -14.31
N TYR A 31 3.59 -1.12 -13.60
CA TYR A 31 2.59 -2.10 -14.01
C TYR A 31 1.19 -1.47 -14.10
N TYR A 32 0.72 -0.84 -13.01
CA TYR A 32 -0.62 -0.26 -12.96
C TYR A 32 -0.80 0.84 -14.02
N ASN A 33 0.17 1.74 -14.14
CA ASN A 33 0.11 2.85 -15.09
C ASN A 33 0.04 2.34 -16.54
N HIS A 34 0.83 1.31 -16.88
CA HIS A 34 0.85 0.75 -18.23
C HIS A 34 -0.50 0.17 -18.64
N TYR A 35 -1.18 -0.55 -17.75
CA TYR A 35 -2.41 -1.27 -18.10
C TYR A 35 -3.71 -0.49 -17.88
N THR A 36 -3.71 0.52 -17.03
CA THR A 36 -4.94 1.26 -16.68
C THR A 36 -5.00 2.66 -17.30
N ASN A 37 -3.87 3.15 -17.82
CA ASN A 37 -3.67 4.54 -18.21
C ASN A 37 -4.02 5.55 -17.08
N GLN A 38 -4.02 5.09 -15.84
CA GLN A 38 -4.26 5.86 -14.62
C GLN A 38 -2.99 5.93 -13.79
N LYS A 39 -2.89 6.92 -12.90
CA LYS A 39 -1.73 7.09 -12.03
C LYS A 39 -1.88 6.27 -10.74
N TRP A 40 -1.01 5.28 -10.55
CA TRP A 40 -0.94 4.48 -9.32
C TRP A 40 -0.81 5.37 -8.08
N GLY A 41 -1.59 5.07 -7.06
CA GLY A 41 -1.60 5.83 -5.80
C GLY A 41 -2.36 7.17 -5.86
N ASN A 42 -2.96 7.54 -6.99
CA ASN A 42 -3.86 8.68 -7.03
C ASN A 42 -5.20 8.31 -6.34
N SER A 43 -5.57 9.00 -5.28
CA SER A 43 -6.82 8.73 -4.55
C SER A 43 -8.08 8.75 -5.44
N SER A 44 -8.11 9.56 -6.50
CA SER A 44 -9.26 9.64 -7.41
C SER A 44 -9.49 8.39 -8.24
N THR A 45 -8.52 7.47 -8.32
CA THR A 45 -8.60 6.23 -9.09
C THR A 45 -9.08 5.04 -8.24
N TYR A 46 -9.41 5.29 -6.97
CA TYR A 46 -9.89 4.29 -6.01
C TYR A 46 -11.15 4.79 -5.30
N HIS A 47 -12.03 3.87 -4.95
CA HIS A 47 -13.24 4.19 -4.18
C HIS A 47 -12.97 4.39 -2.69
N LEU A 48 -11.91 3.76 -2.16
CA LEU A 48 -11.49 3.84 -0.77
C LEU A 48 -9.97 3.69 -0.66
N CYS A 49 -9.31 4.59 0.07
CA CYS A 49 -7.90 4.51 0.43
C CYS A 49 -7.77 4.47 1.96
N VAL A 50 -6.99 3.53 2.49
CA VAL A 50 -6.86 3.33 3.94
C VAL A 50 -5.39 3.37 4.35
N HIS A 51 -5.08 4.23 5.32
CA HIS A 51 -3.77 4.35 5.95
C HIS A 51 -3.63 3.37 7.12
N SER A 52 -3.18 2.14 6.82
CA SER A 52 -3.01 1.07 7.82
C SER A 52 -2.00 1.38 8.93
N ASP A 53 -1.18 2.43 8.78
CA ASP A 53 -0.24 2.91 9.79
C ASP A 53 -0.92 3.72 10.91
N LEU A 54 -2.17 4.15 10.72
CA LEU A 54 -2.95 4.89 11.72
C LEU A 54 -3.92 4.03 12.53
N VAL A 55 -4.35 2.89 11.97
CA VAL A 55 -5.48 2.08 12.51
C VAL A 55 -5.14 0.61 12.68
N ASP A 56 -3.87 0.23 12.45
CA ASP A 56 -3.40 -1.15 12.39
C ASP A 56 -4.21 -2.03 11.42
N VAL A 57 -4.02 -3.36 11.48
CA VAL A 57 -4.66 -4.29 10.54
C VAL A 57 -6.16 -4.40 10.84
N ASP A 58 -6.54 -4.57 12.10
CA ASP A 58 -7.93 -4.77 12.49
C ASP A 58 -8.79 -3.53 12.20
N GLY A 59 -8.30 -2.33 12.53
CA GLY A 59 -9.01 -1.10 12.22
C GLY A 59 -9.11 -0.81 10.71
N ALA A 60 -8.14 -1.26 9.91
CA ALA A 60 -8.26 -1.19 8.45
C ALA A 60 -9.36 -2.14 7.93
N VAL A 61 -9.48 -3.35 8.49
CA VAL A 61 -10.55 -4.30 8.16
C VAL A 61 -11.92 -3.72 8.52
N GLU A 62 -12.07 -3.18 9.73
CA GLU A 62 -13.32 -2.54 10.16
C GLU A 62 -13.71 -1.37 9.27
N THR A 63 -12.74 -0.54 8.87
CA THR A 63 -12.96 0.60 7.96
C THR A 63 -13.50 0.13 6.59
N ILE A 64 -12.91 -0.92 6.02
CA ILE A 64 -13.35 -1.50 4.75
C ILE A 64 -14.76 -2.08 4.88
N LEU A 65 -15.04 -2.81 5.97
CA LEU A 65 -16.37 -3.37 6.23
C LEU A 65 -17.43 -2.28 6.39
N ALA A 66 -17.12 -1.20 7.10
CA ALA A 66 -18.02 -0.06 7.26
C ALA A 66 -18.34 0.62 5.93
N TYR A 67 -17.32 0.84 5.08
CA TYR A 67 -17.51 1.36 3.74
C TYR A 67 -18.46 0.45 2.92
N LEU A 68 -18.20 -0.86 2.87
CA LEU A 68 -19.02 -1.81 2.12
C LEU A 68 -20.49 -1.85 2.56
N LYS A 69 -20.77 -1.69 3.86
CA LYS A 69 -22.15 -1.62 4.38
C LYS A 69 -22.89 -0.36 3.96
N SER A 70 -22.16 0.72 3.66
CA SER A 70 -22.72 2.02 3.28
C SER A 70 -22.92 2.19 1.77
N VAL A 71 -22.23 1.37 0.97
CA VAL A 71 -22.40 1.32 -0.49
C VAL A 71 -23.75 0.68 -0.78
N LYS A 72 -24.59 1.37 -1.57
CA LYS A 72 -25.89 0.89 -2.03
C LYS A 72 -25.77 0.03 -3.28
#